data_AF-A0AAN9FQK7-F1
#
_entry.id   AF-A0AAN9FQK7-F1
#
_cell.length_a   1.000
_cell.length_b   1.000
_cell.length_c   1.000
_cell.angle_alpha   90.00
_cell.angle_beta   90.00
_cell.angle_gamma   90.00
#
_symmetry.space_group_name_H-M   'P 1'
#
loop_
_entity.id
_entity.type
_entity.pdbx_description
1 polymer ?
#
loop_
_entity_poly.entity_id
_entity_poly.type
_entity_poly.pdbx_seq_one_letter_code
_entity_poly.pdbx_strand_id
1 'polypeptide(L)'
;MGISSQIHHGVVENTNSSPSSYECLWRKVLEAQAKRVKDTKRCVKGRRQIRVLMKRRVGSRRGSNGIQRRVKTLKSLIPNSDSNMGLDGLFRETANYILSLQTRVRVMQVMVKVLTGTSD
;
A
#
# COMPACT_ATOMS: atom_id res chain seq x y z
N MET A 1 -15.07 -30.31 79.40
CA MET A 1 -13.80 -29.68 79.84
C MET A 1 -12.69 -30.45 79.16
N GLY A 2 -11.73 -29.95 78.41
CA GLY A 2 -11.33 -28.63 77.96
C GLY A 2 -9.96 -28.83 77.29
N ILE A 3 -9.76 -28.19 76.14
CA ILE A 3 -8.50 -27.69 75.54
C ILE A 3 -7.24 -28.59 75.40
N SER A 4 -6.89 -28.90 74.13
CA SER A 4 -5.62 -28.52 73.47
C SER A 4 -5.72 -28.90 71.97
N SER A 5 -5.84 -27.94 71.05
CA SER A 5 -4.77 -27.31 70.25
C SER A 5 -3.93 -28.35 69.46
N GLN A 6 -3.75 -28.32 68.13
CA GLN A 6 -3.45 -27.18 67.24
C GLN A 6 -3.87 -27.42 65.77
N ILE A 7 -4.57 -26.42 65.23
CA ILE A 7 -4.46 -25.75 63.91
C ILE A 7 -3.97 -26.54 62.69
N HIS A 8 -4.93 -26.83 61.80
CA HIS A 8 -4.73 -27.18 60.40
C HIS A 8 -4.31 -25.95 59.57
N HIS A 9 -3.36 -26.16 58.67
CA HIS A 9 -2.96 -25.25 57.59
C HIS A 9 -4.17 -24.77 56.78
N GLY A 10 -4.55 -23.51 56.94
CA GLY A 10 -5.50 -22.81 56.07
C GLY A 10 -4.76 -21.74 55.28
N VAL A 11 -4.37 -22.06 54.04
CA VAL A 11 -3.99 -21.03 53.06
C VAL A 11 -5.28 -20.42 52.53
N VAL A 12 -5.52 -19.21 53.00
CA VAL A 12 -6.45 -18.21 52.46
C VAL A 12 -5.98 -17.86 51.06
N GLU A 13 -6.88 -17.89 50.07
CA GLU A 13 -7.38 -16.68 49.41
C GLU A 13 -8.35 -17.01 48.26
N ASN A 14 -9.60 -16.67 48.56
CA ASN A 14 -10.65 -16.25 47.65
C ASN A 14 -10.17 -15.14 46.70
N THR A 15 -10.25 -15.34 45.39
CA THR A 15 -10.80 -14.32 44.50
C THR A 15 -11.51 -14.98 43.33
N ASN A 16 -12.83 -14.79 43.29
CA ASN A 16 -13.65 -14.92 42.08
C ASN A 16 -13.15 -13.93 41.03
N SER A 17 -12.15 -14.33 40.26
CA SER A 17 -11.69 -13.61 39.08
C SER A 17 -12.25 -14.32 37.86
N SER A 18 -13.26 -13.72 37.22
CA SER A 18 -13.73 -14.18 35.92
C SER A 18 -12.53 -14.28 34.99
N PRO A 19 -12.29 -15.43 34.34
CA PRO A 19 -11.08 -15.64 33.57
C PRO A 19 -11.03 -14.57 32.48
N SER A 20 -9.98 -13.76 32.53
CA SER A 20 -9.80 -12.69 31.56
C SER A 20 -9.81 -13.29 30.16
N SER A 21 -10.34 -12.54 29.19
CA SER A 21 -10.41 -12.94 27.79
C SER A 21 -9.07 -13.45 27.25
N TYR A 22 -7.93 -12.95 27.78
CA TYR A 22 -6.61 -13.44 27.43
C TYR A 22 -6.35 -14.87 27.94
N GLU A 23 -6.76 -15.23 29.16
CA GLU A 23 -6.61 -16.59 29.69
C GLU A 23 -7.45 -17.62 28.94
N CYS A 24 -8.65 -17.23 28.52
CA CYS A 24 -9.50 -18.08 27.69
C CYS A 24 -8.86 -18.33 26.31
N LEU A 25 -8.23 -17.31 25.73
CA LEU A 25 -7.52 -17.42 24.46
C LEU A 25 -6.27 -18.31 24.57
N TRP A 26 -5.49 -18.16 25.64
CA TRP A 26 -4.32 -19.03 25.88
C TRP A 26 -4.71 -20.49 26.04
N ARG A 27 -5.82 -20.78 26.74
CA ARG A 27 -6.35 -22.14 26.89
C ARG A 27 -6.75 -22.75 25.53
N LYS A 28 -7.41 -21.98 24.67
CA LYS A 28 -7.78 -22.40 23.30
C LYS A 28 -6.57 -22.64 22.39
N VAL A 29 -5.54 -21.81 22.50
CA VAL A 29 -4.30 -21.95 21.71
C VAL A 29 -3.52 -23.20 22.14
N LEU A 30 -3.44 -23.45 23.45
CA LEU A 30 -2.77 -24.64 23.99
C LEU A 30 -3.51 -25.93 23.60
N GLU A 31 -4.84 -25.90 23.66
CA GLU A 31 -5.71 -27.03 23.28
C GLU A 31 -5.69 -27.29 21.76
N ALA A 32 -5.53 -26.24 20.94
CA ALA A 32 -5.33 -26.36 19.50
C ALA A 32 -3.95 -26.92 19.14
N GLN A 33 -2.89 -26.59 19.88
CA GLN A 33 -1.56 -27.18 19.69
C GLN A 33 -1.53 -28.67 20.05
N ALA A 34 -2.19 -29.09 21.12
CA ALA A 34 -2.25 -30.49 21.55
C ALA A 34 -2.94 -31.41 20.53
N LYS A 35 -3.86 -30.86 19.72
CA LYS A 35 -4.58 -31.61 18.66
C LYS A 35 -3.75 -31.81 17.38
N ARG A 36 -2.64 -31.09 17.19
CA ARG A 36 -1.81 -31.18 15.97
C ARG A 36 -0.86 -32.37 15.93
N VAL A 37 -0.74 -33.12 17.02
CA VAL A 37 0.21 -34.24 17.14
C VAL A 37 -0.41 -35.60 16.76
N LYS A 38 -1.73 -35.69 16.52
CA LYS A 38 -2.44 -36.97 16.34
C LYS A 38 -3.03 -37.26 14.96
N ASP A 39 -2.76 -36.46 13.93
CA ASP A 39 -3.25 -36.76 12.57
C ASP A 39 -2.09 -37.07 11.61
N THR A 40 -1.40 -38.18 11.88
CA THR A 40 -0.73 -38.94 10.83
C THR A 40 -1.60 -40.16 10.49
N LYS A 41 -1.86 -40.34 9.19
CA LYS A 41 -2.56 -41.48 8.54
C LYS A 41 -4.09 -41.42 8.46
N ARG A 42 -4.62 -40.81 7.39
CA ARG A 42 -5.56 -41.46 6.45
C ARG A 42 -5.36 -40.92 5.03
N CYS A 43 -5.03 -41.81 4.11
CA CYS A 43 -5.04 -41.56 2.67
C CYS A 43 -6.49 -41.68 2.17
N VAL A 44 -6.84 -40.92 1.11
CA VAL A 44 -7.76 -41.27 -0.01
C VAL A 44 -8.54 -40.04 -0.52
N LYS A 45 -8.36 -39.80 -1.83
CA LYS A 45 -9.16 -38.98 -2.76
C LYS A 45 -9.35 -37.50 -2.44
N GLY A 46 -8.44 -36.70 -3.00
CA GLY A 46 -8.70 -35.30 -3.26
C GLY A 46 -7.54 -34.65 -3.97
N ARG A 47 -7.33 -34.96 -5.25
CA ARG A 47 -6.45 -34.15 -6.13
C ARG A 47 -7.06 -32.76 -6.30
N ARG A 48 -6.99 -31.91 -5.28
CA ARG A 48 -7.05 -30.46 -5.47
C ARG A 48 -5.61 -29.99 -5.45
N GLN A 49 -5.00 -30.12 -6.62
CA GLN A 49 -3.77 -29.42 -6.96
C GLN A 49 -3.91 -27.99 -6.44
N ILE A 50 -3.00 -27.64 -5.54
CA ILE A 50 -2.70 -26.26 -5.19
C ILE A 50 -2.24 -25.60 -6.50
N ARG A 51 -3.19 -25.16 -7.31
CA ARG A 51 -2.93 -24.11 -8.28
C ARG A 51 -3.06 -22.82 -7.49
N VAL A 52 -1.99 -22.48 -6.78
CA VAL A 52 -1.67 -21.06 -6.61
C VAL A 52 -1.65 -20.55 -8.05
N LEU A 53 -2.77 -19.94 -8.44
CA LEU A 53 -2.78 -19.06 -9.58
C LEU A 53 -1.77 -17.99 -9.19
N MET A 54 -0.51 -18.21 -9.57
CA MET A 54 0.43 -17.15 -9.84
C MET A 54 -0.30 -16.31 -10.88
N LYS A 55 -1.14 -15.40 -10.38
CA LYS A 55 -1.75 -14.34 -11.16
C LYS A 55 -0.53 -13.56 -11.57
N ARG A 56 0.06 -13.98 -12.69
CA ARG A 56 1.14 -13.28 -13.36
C ARG A 56 0.68 -11.84 -13.28
N ARG A 57 1.46 -10.99 -12.62
CA ARG A 57 1.33 -9.55 -12.83
C ARG A 57 1.66 -9.38 -14.30
N VAL A 58 0.66 -9.58 -15.15
CA VAL A 58 0.68 -9.17 -16.54
C VAL A 58 0.64 -7.66 -16.42
N GLY A 59 1.82 -7.08 -16.21
CA GLY A 59 2.12 -5.67 -16.35
C GLY A 59 2.01 -5.25 -17.82
N SER A 60 0.91 -5.64 -18.46
CA SER A 60 0.56 -5.30 -19.83
C SER A 60 -0.96 -5.16 -19.94
N ARG A 61 -1.54 -4.41 -19.01
CA ARG A 61 -2.72 -3.62 -19.34
C ARG A 61 -2.25 -2.22 -19.72
N ARG A 62 -1.36 -2.11 -20.72
CA ARG A 62 -1.35 -0.93 -21.59
C ARG A 62 -2.62 -1.02 -22.44
N GLY A 63 -3.78 -0.87 -21.79
CA GLY A 63 -5.02 -0.66 -22.49
C GLY A 63 -4.83 0.54 -23.40
N SER A 64 -5.58 0.56 -24.50
CA SER A 64 -5.76 1.60 -25.53
C SER A 64 -5.72 3.08 -25.09
N ASN A 65 -5.62 3.37 -23.79
CA ASN A 65 -5.62 4.69 -23.16
C ASN A 65 -4.24 5.37 -23.14
N GLY A 66 -3.24 4.86 -23.86
CA GLY A 66 -1.91 5.47 -23.91
C GLY A 66 -1.94 6.91 -24.43
N ILE A 67 -2.68 7.14 -25.52
CA ILE A 67 -2.89 8.48 -26.07
C ILE A 67 -3.66 9.36 -25.08
N GLN A 68 -4.74 8.84 -24.49
CA GLN A 68 -5.54 9.59 -23.53
C GLN A 68 -4.72 10.07 -22.33
N ARG A 69 -3.82 9.22 -21.80
CA ARG A 69 -2.91 9.61 -20.71
C ARG A 69 -1.98 10.74 -21.14
N ARG A 70 -1.38 10.64 -22.34
CA ARG A 70 -0.51 11.70 -22.88
C ARG A 70 -1.26 13.01 -23.09
N VAL A 71 -2.47 12.96 -23.63
CA VAL A 71 -3.34 14.14 -23.79
C VAL A 71 -3.68 14.75 -22.44
N LYS A 72 -3.99 13.94 -21.42
CA LYS A 72 -4.24 14.43 -20.06
C LYS A 72 -3.00 15.12 -19.47
N THR A 73 -1.83 14.52 -19.63
CA THR A 73 -0.56 15.14 -19.21
C THR A 73 -0.30 16.43 -19.98
N LEU A 74 -0.53 16.45 -21.28
CA LEU A 74 -0.35 17.65 -22.09
C LEU A 74 -1.26 18.78 -21.59
N LYS A 75 -2.55 18.51 -21.32
CA LYS A 75 -3.45 19.48 -20.69
C LYS A 75 -2.85 20.02 -19.38
N SER A 76 -2.32 19.18 -18.50
CA SER A 76 -1.74 19.67 -17.23
C SER A 76 -0.48 20.54 -17.38
N LEU A 77 0.20 20.51 -18.52
CA LEU A 77 1.45 21.26 -18.74
C LEU A 77 1.24 22.62 -19.41
N ILE A 78 0.15 22.77 -20.16
CA ILE A 78 -0.11 23.98 -20.95
C ILE A 78 -0.94 24.96 -20.12
N PRO A 79 -0.50 26.23 -19.99
CA PRO A 79 -1.31 27.27 -19.37
C PRO A 79 -2.64 27.45 -20.12
N ASN A 80 -3.73 27.74 -19.40
CA ASN A 80 -5.07 27.97 -19.98
C ASN A 80 -5.63 26.78 -20.78
N SER A 81 -5.27 25.55 -20.39
CA SER A 81 -5.81 24.34 -20.98
C SER A 81 -7.21 24.04 -20.43
N ASP A 82 -8.22 24.68 -21.02
CA ASP A 82 -9.60 24.41 -20.64
C ASP A 82 -9.91 22.92 -20.78
N SER A 83 -10.60 22.36 -19.79
CA SER A 83 -10.97 20.94 -19.76
C SER A 83 -11.79 20.55 -20.99
N ASN A 84 -12.62 21.48 -21.50
CA ASN A 84 -13.44 21.34 -22.70
C ASN A 84 -12.71 21.66 -24.01
N MET A 85 -11.42 22.01 -23.99
CA MET A 85 -10.66 22.28 -25.21
C MET A 85 -10.47 21.01 -26.04
N GLY A 86 -10.81 21.10 -27.33
CA GLY A 86 -10.56 20.07 -28.34
C GLY A 86 -9.06 19.86 -28.60
N LEU A 87 -8.73 18.78 -29.30
CA LEU A 87 -7.32 18.41 -29.55
C LEU A 87 -6.58 19.45 -30.41
N ASP A 88 -7.23 20.01 -31.43
CA ASP A 88 -6.59 20.99 -32.31
C ASP A 88 -6.25 22.29 -31.57
N GLY A 89 -7.16 22.72 -30.68
CA GLY A 89 -6.90 23.84 -29.77
C GLY A 89 -5.72 23.53 -28.86
N LEU A 90 -5.72 22.34 -28.24
CA LEU A 90 -4.64 21.88 -27.36
C LEU A 90 -3.28 21.90 -28.06
N PHE A 91 -3.21 21.41 -29.30
CA PHE A 91 -1.94 21.39 -30.04
C PHE A 91 -1.49 22.77 -30.48
N ARG A 92 -2.41 23.66 -30.87
CA ARG A 92 -2.08 25.06 -31.20
C ARG A 92 -1.54 25.80 -29.99
N GLU A 93 -2.22 25.73 -28.84
CA GLU A 93 -1.74 26.38 -27.62
C GLU A 93 -0.42 25.77 -27.14
N THR A 94 -0.24 24.46 -27.33
CA THR A 94 1.05 23.80 -27.08
C THR A 94 2.17 24.39 -27.94
N ALA A 95 1.93 24.55 -29.25
CA ALA A 95 2.92 25.11 -30.17
C ALA A 95 3.29 26.54 -29.79
N ASN A 96 2.28 27.37 -29.48
CA ASN A 96 2.47 28.74 -29.00
C ASN A 96 3.29 28.76 -27.71
N TYR A 97 2.97 27.88 -26.75
CA TYR A 97 3.67 27.82 -25.48
C TYR A 97 5.13 27.40 -25.65
N ILE A 98 5.42 26.40 -26.48
CA ILE A 98 6.79 25.99 -26.81
C ILE A 98 7.58 27.18 -27.38
N LEU A 99 7.02 27.92 -28.32
CA LEU A 99 7.67 29.09 -28.91
C LEU A 99 7.95 30.19 -27.87
N SER A 100 6.99 30.42 -26.97
CA SER A 100 7.14 31.40 -25.89
C SER A 100 8.26 31.01 -24.91
N LEU A 101 8.37 29.72 -24.57
CA LEU A 101 9.41 29.19 -23.70
C LEU A 101 10.78 29.30 -24.35
N GLN A 102 10.90 28.94 -25.62
CA GLN A 102 12.15 29.07 -26.38
C GLN A 102 12.63 30.53 -26.41
N THR A 103 11.74 31.47 -26.70
CA THR A 103 12.07 32.90 -26.72
C THR A 103 12.50 33.38 -25.33
N ARG A 104 11.78 32.97 -24.27
CA ARG A 104 12.12 33.33 -22.88
C ARG A 104 13.51 32.81 -22.49
N VAL A 105 13.83 31.57 -22.80
CA VAL A 105 15.14 30.98 -22.53
C VAL A 105 16.25 31.73 -23.27
N ARG A 106 16.05 32.07 -24.54
CA ARG A 106 17.03 32.86 -25.32
C ARG A 106 17.30 34.22 -24.69
N VAL A 107 16.25 34.94 -24.29
CA VAL A 107 16.41 36.24 -23.61
C VAL A 107 17.16 36.08 -22.29
N MET A 108 16.83 35.07 -21.49
CA MET A 108 17.53 34.81 -20.23
C MET A 108 19.00 34.45 -20.46
N GLN A 109 19.31 33.68 -21.50
CA GLN A 109 20.70 33.36 -21.88
C GLN A 109 21.49 34.62 -22.27
N VAL A 110 20.90 35.51 -23.07
CA VAL A 110 21.52 36.79 -23.43
C VAL A 110 21.74 37.65 -22.18
N MET A 111 20.72 37.77 -21.32
CA MET A 111 20.84 38.52 -20.08
C MET A 111 21.95 37.97 -19.19
N VAL A 112 22.04 36.65 -19.03
CA VAL A 112 23.14 36.01 -18.29
C VAL A 112 24.47 36.35 -18.93
N LYS A 113 24.65 36.18 -20.25
CA LYS A 113 25.91 36.50 -20.94
C LYS A 113 26.34 37.95 -20.75
N VAL A 114 25.40 38.90 -20.82
CA VAL A 114 25.67 40.32 -20.57
C VAL A 114 26.08 40.56 -19.11
N LEU A 115 25.39 39.94 -18.15
CA LEU A 115 25.66 40.13 -16.73
C LEU A 115 26.93 39.42 -16.25
N THR A 116 27.29 38.28 -16.85
CA THR A 116 28.47 37.51 -16.46
C THR A 116 29.74 37.95 -17.17
N GLY A 117 29.65 38.85 -18.16
CA GLY A 117 30.81 39.45 -18.83
C GLY A 117 31.70 38.45 -19.58
N THR A 118 31.23 37.22 -19.80
CA THR A 118 31.92 36.24 -20.65
C THR A 118 31.79 36.69 -22.10
N SER A 119 32.84 37.37 -22.54
CA SER A 119 33.25 37.37 -23.94
C SER A 119 33.57 35.92 -24.32
N ASP A 120 33.21 35.56 -25.56
CA ASP A 120 33.32 34.20 -26.10
C ASP A 120 34.74 33.61 -26.02
#